data_AF-A0A812SMX2-F1
#
_entry.id   AF-A0A812SMX2-F1
#
_cell.length_a   1.000
_cell.length_b   1.000
_cell.length_c   1.000
_cell.angle_alpha   90.00
_cell.angle_beta   90.00
_cell.angle_gamma   90.00
#
_symmetry.space_group_name_H-M   'P 1'
#
loop_
_entity.id
_entity.type
_entity.pdbx_description
1 polymer ?
#
loop_
_entity_poly.entity_id
_entity_poly.type
_entity_poly.pdbx_seq_one_letter_code
_entity_poly.pdbx_strand_id
1 'polypeptide(L)'
;MVDAVKRAKVPTVELRSTRLKHSFPFVGVNNCSLGKLVAEHFLDRGFRNFAVYQLGAEEYFQQRCENFVQTVAEHGYEAFRYHPLNRREQPTQWEQAQKELADWVAQLPKPIGVMACTDQLGFWLLDACRRCGAIVPEEVAVVGVENDASLCNMATTPLSSVELNGTAIGFRAAELLEHLMRGGKSPKEPILVEPLGIVTRMSSDIVALDDPELANALLYMREYACEGIGVPDVLKAVAISRSSLERGLRKLLGRSPNQELIRLKLLRAEEMLTHTDLTLSVIAER
;
A
#
# COMPACT_ATOMS: atom_id res chain seq x y z
N MET A 1 2.56 -20.36 -23.79
CA MET A 1 3.28 -21.03 -22.68
C MET A 1 2.48 -22.20 -22.11
N VAL A 2 1.25 -21.98 -21.61
CA VAL A 2 0.38 -23.03 -21.04
C VAL A 2 0.21 -24.25 -21.96
N ASP A 3 -0.01 -24.06 -23.26
CA ASP A 3 -0.16 -25.18 -24.20
C ASP A 3 1.10 -26.03 -24.37
N ALA A 4 2.28 -25.43 -24.21
CA ALA A 4 3.55 -26.17 -24.25
C ALA A 4 3.68 -27.05 -23.00
N VAL A 5 3.29 -26.53 -21.84
CA VAL A 5 3.30 -27.28 -20.56
C VAL A 5 2.28 -28.43 -20.61
N LYS A 6 1.07 -28.19 -21.12
CA LYS A 6 0.05 -29.25 -21.33
C LYS A 6 0.56 -30.38 -22.22
N ARG A 7 1.31 -30.07 -23.29
CA ARG A 7 1.88 -31.08 -24.20
C ARG A 7 2.98 -31.91 -23.55
N ALA A 8 3.70 -31.38 -22.56
CA ALA A 8 4.77 -32.09 -21.88
C ALA A 8 4.26 -33.26 -21.01
N LYS A 9 2.98 -33.24 -20.60
CA LYS A 9 2.35 -34.31 -19.79
C LYS A 9 3.11 -34.64 -18.50
N VAL A 10 3.79 -33.67 -17.93
CA VAL A 10 4.49 -33.78 -16.65
C VAL A 10 3.62 -33.22 -15.51
N PRO A 11 3.76 -33.73 -14.28
CA PRO A 11 3.19 -33.10 -13.10
C PRO A 11 3.50 -31.59 -13.07
N THR A 12 2.47 -30.77 -12.89
CA THR A 12 2.54 -29.31 -12.98
C THR A 12 1.64 -28.71 -11.92
N VAL A 13 2.11 -27.63 -11.28
CA VAL A 13 1.35 -26.82 -10.31
C VAL A 13 1.33 -25.38 -10.83
N GLU A 14 0.15 -24.76 -10.85
CA GLU A 14 -0.01 -23.34 -11.21
C GLU A 14 0.11 -22.44 -9.97
N LEU A 15 0.79 -21.29 -10.11
CA LEU A 15 1.02 -20.34 -9.03
C LEU A 15 0.46 -18.93 -9.28
N ARG A 16 0.01 -18.65 -10.51
CA ARG A 16 -0.34 -17.29 -10.94
C ARG A 16 -1.84 -17.03 -11.00
N SER A 17 -2.64 -17.97 -11.53
CA SER A 17 -4.09 -17.73 -11.68
C SER A 17 -4.92 -19.00 -11.68
N THR A 18 -6.05 -18.97 -10.97
CA THR A 18 -7.07 -20.03 -10.93
C THR A 18 -8.04 -19.99 -12.11
N ARG A 19 -8.10 -18.88 -12.86
CA ARG A 19 -9.06 -18.68 -13.97
C ARG A 19 -8.49 -19.02 -15.35
N LEU A 20 -7.19 -19.29 -15.44
CA LEU A 20 -6.66 -19.99 -16.60
C LEU A 20 -7.39 -21.33 -16.67
N LYS A 21 -8.17 -21.55 -17.73
CA LYS A 21 -8.93 -22.79 -17.99
C LYS A 21 -7.99 -23.97 -18.27
N HIS A 22 -7.14 -24.30 -17.31
CA HIS A 22 -6.26 -25.45 -17.30
C HIS A 22 -6.61 -26.35 -16.12
N SER A 23 -6.28 -27.63 -16.27
CA SER A 23 -6.56 -28.67 -15.28
C SER A 23 -5.48 -28.78 -14.20
N PHE A 24 -4.50 -27.86 -14.16
CA PHE A 24 -3.44 -27.90 -13.17
C PHE A 24 -3.96 -27.45 -11.79
N PRO A 25 -3.60 -28.15 -10.70
CA PRO A 25 -3.91 -27.67 -9.37
C PRO A 25 -3.18 -26.35 -9.09
N PHE A 26 -3.79 -25.53 -8.24
CA PHE A 26 -3.33 -24.18 -7.96
C PHE A 26 -2.88 -24.04 -6.51
N VAL A 27 -1.76 -23.35 -6.32
CA VAL A 27 -1.30 -22.86 -5.02
C VAL A 27 -1.06 -21.36 -5.14
N GLY A 28 -1.66 -20.53 -4.28
CA GLY A 28 -1.46 -19.09 -4.37
C GLY A 28 -1.96 -18.33 -3.16
N VAL A 29 -2.01 -17.00 -3.28
CA VAL A 29 -2.42 -16.12 -2.19
C VAL A 29 -3.93 -16.20 -1.97
N ASN A 30 -4.35 -16.15 -0.70
CA ASN A 30 -5.74 -15.90 -0.34
C ASN A 30 -6.09 -14.42 -0.57
N ASN A 31 -6.54 -14.10 -1.79
CA ASN A 31 -6.94 -12.74 -2.18
C ASN A 31 -8.16 -12.21 -1.39
N CYS A 32 -8.99 -13.10 -0.80
CA CYS A 32 -10.12 -12.70 0.06
C CYS A 32 -9.60 -12.11 1.36
N SER A 33 -8.75 -12.85 2.08
CA SER A 33 -8.12 -12.36 3.30
C SER A 33 -7.27 -11.12 3.06
N LEU A 34 -6.58 -11.03 1.92
CA LEU A 34 -5.81 -9.84 1.54
C LEU A 34 -6.69 -8.61 1.38
N GLY A 35 -7.78 -8.69 0.60
CA GLY A 35 -8.70 -7.57 0.40
C GLY A 35 -9.32 -7.13 1.72
N LYS A 36 -9.70 -8.11 2.56
CA LYS A 36 -10.23 -7.87 3.91
C LYS A 36 -9.23 -7.14 4.80
N LEU A 37 -7.97 -7.60 4.84
CA LEU A 37 -6.90 -7.04 5.64
C LEU A 37 -6.68 -5.54 5.33
N VAL A 38 -6.68 -5.16 4.05
CA VAL A 38 -6.52 -3.76 3.64
C VAL A 38 -7.74 -2.92 3.97
N ALA A 39 -8.95 -3.45 3.78
CA ALA A 39 -10.19 -2.76 4.14
C ALA A 39 -10.25 -2.48 5.66
N GLU A 40 -10.01 -3.50 6.48
CA GLU A 40 -9.97 -3.39 7.94
C GLU A 40 -8.89 -2.40 8.40
N HIS A 41 -7.70 -2.43 7.77
CA HIS A 41 -6.63 -1.47 8.07
C HIS A 41 -7.06 -0.01 7.94
N PHE A 42 -7.81 0.33 6.89
CA PHE A 42 -8.34 1.68 6.69
C PHE A 42 -9.53 1.97 7.62
N LEU A 43 -10.44 1.01 7.82
CA LEU A 43 -11.60 1.15 8.72
C LEU A 43 -11.18 1.43 10.16
N ASP A 44 -10.19 0.67 10.67
CA ASP A 44 -9.60 0.81 12.01
C ASP A 44 -8.93 2.17 12.20
N ARG A 45 -8.47 2.78 11.10
CA ARG A 45 -7.90 4.12 11.05
C ARG A 45 -8.94 5.21 10.81
N GLY A 46 -10.23 4.89 10.82
CA GLY A 46 -11.29 5.89 10.76
C GLY A 46 -11.64 6.37 9.35
N PHE A 47 -11.06 5.80 8.28
CA PHE A 47 -11.45 6.16 6.92
C PHE A 47 -12.89 5.73 6.62
N ARG A 48 -13.59 6.56 5.84
CA ARG A 48 -14.99 6.36 5.44
C ARG A 48 -15.18 6.45 3.93
N ASN A 49 -14.21 7.04 3.24
CA ASN A 49 -14.09 6.99 1.80
C ASN A 49 -13.01 5.99 1.45
N PHE A 50 -13.24 5.20 0.40
CA PHE A 50 -12.32 4.17 -0.05
C PHE A 50 -12.14 4.26 -1.55
N ALA A 51 -10.96 3.93 -2.04
CA ALA A 51 -10.74 3.74 -3.46
C ALA A 51 -9.82 2.55 -3.74
N VAL A 52 -9.85 2.08 -4.98
CA VAL A 52 -8.93 1.07 -5.47
C VAL A 52 -8.29 1.53 -6.78
N TYR A 53 -6.96 1.54 -6.81
CA TYR A 53 -6.18 1.68 -8.03
C TYR A 53 -5.87 0.28 -8.57
N GLN A 54 -6.63 -0.13 -9.59
CA GLN A 54 -6.64 -1.50 -10.09
C GLN A 54 -6.05 -1.63 -11.50
N LEU A 55 -5.30 -2.71 -11.71
CA LEU A 55 -4.80 -3.11 -13.02
C LEU A 55 -5.81 -4.02 -13.71
N GLY A 56 -6.22 -3.67 -14.93
CA GLY A 56 -7.16 -4.47 -15.73
C GLY A 56 -6.50 -5.54 -16.62
N ALA A 57 -5.22 -5.85 -16.38
CA ALA A 57 -4.42 -6.74 -17.24
C ALA A 57 -4.66 -8.22 -16.94
N GLU A 58 -4.89 -8.60 -15.68
CA GLU A 58 -5.00 -9.99 -15.25
C GLU A 58 -6.10 -10.20 -14.22
N GLU A 59 -6.79 -11.33 -14.33
CA GLU A 59 -7.92 -11.65 -13.45
C GLU A 59 -7.49 -11.86 -11.98
N TYR A 60 -6.24 -12.25 -11.74
CA TYR A 60 -5.68 -12.39 -10.39
C TYR A 60 -5.61 -11.02 -9.67
N PHE A 61 -5.19 -9.97 -10.37
CA PHE A 61 -5.17 -8.60 -9.88
C PHE A 61 -6.58 -8.04 -9.69
N GLN A 62 -7.51 -8.42 -10.57
CA GLN A 62 -8.91 -8.06 -10.44
C GLN A 62 -9.52 -8.69 -9.16
N GLN A 63 -9.23 -9.96 -8.88
CA GLN A 63 -9.76 -10.67 -7.73
C GLN A 63 -9.38 -9.98 -6.39
N ARG A 64 -8.11 -9.59 -6.20
CA ARG A 64 -7.72 -8.90 -4.94
C ARG A 64 -8.45 -7.56 -4.76
N CYS A 65 -8.64 -6.81 -5.85
CA CYS A 65 -9.36 -5.54 -5.81
C CYS A 65 -10.86 -5.75 -5.52
N GLU A 66 -11.46 -6.77 -6.13
CA GLU A 66 -12.87 -7.12 -5.90
C GLU A 66 -13.13 -7.51 -4.45
N ASN A 67 -12.25 -8.29 -3.83
CA ASN A 67 -12.39 -8.66 -2.42
C ASN A 67 -12.30 -7.45 -1.48
N PHE A 68 -11.39 -6.51 -1.74
CA PHE A 68 -11.34 -5.25 -0.99
C PHE A 68 -12.65 -4.47 -1.11
N VAL A 69 -13.15 -4.28 -2.33
CA VAL A 69 -14.41 -3.55 -2.54
C VAL A 69 -15.59 -4.27 -1.91
N GLN A 70 -15.62 -5.60 -1.95
CA GLN A 70 -16.64 -6.38 -1.27
C GLN A 70 -16.59 -6.18 0.25
N THR A 71 -15.42 -6.27 0.87
CA THR A 71 -15.30 -6.04 2.33
C THR A 71 -15.68 -4.62 2.72
N VAL A 72 -15.34 -3.61 1.91
CA VAL A 72 -15.78 -2.22 2.13
C VAL A 72 -17.32 -2.12 2.07
N ALA A 73 -17.95 -2.79 1.10
CA ALA A 73 -19.41 -2.84 0.97
C ALA A 73 -20.10 -3.57 2.13
N GLU A 74 -19.49 -4.65 2.65
CA GLU A 74 -19.98 -5.36 3.84
C GLU A 74 -20.00 -4.47 5.09
N HIS A 75 -19.16 -3.42 5.14
CA HIS A 75 -19.14 -2.41 6.20
C HIS A 75 -20.01 -1.18 5.90
N GLY A 76 -20.80 -1.20 4.81
CA GLY A 76 -21.77 -0.15 4.48
C GLY A 76 -21.18 1.05 3.72
N TYR A 77 -20.00 0.92 3.12
CA TYR A 77 -19.34 1.97 2.34
C TYR A 77 -19.20 1.56 0.87
N GLU A 78 -18.92 2.53 0.00
CA GLU A 78 -18.59 2.29 -1.40
C GLU A 78 -17.13 2.65 -1.68
N ALA A 79 -16.53 1.99 -2.68
CA ALA A 79 -15.17 2.24 -3.10
C ALA A 79 -15.11 2.79 -4.53
N PHE A 80 -14.47 3.94 -4.70
CA PHE A 80 -14.14 4.50 -6.01
C PHE A 80 -13.13 3.60 -6.73
N ARG A 81 -13.18 3.56 -8.06
CA ARG A 81 -12.32 2.70 -8.86
C ARG A 81 -11.57 3.53 -9.90
N TYR A 82 -10.25 3.42 -9.91
CA TYR A 82 -9.42 3.95 -10.98
C TYR A 82 -8.85 2.83 -11.84
N HIS A 83 -8.92 3.02 -13.15
CA HIS A 83 -8.31 2.16 -14.15
C HIS A 83 -7.41 2.99 -15.06
N PRO A 84 -6.15 2.56 -15.30
CA PRO A 84 -5.36 3.18 -16.35
C PRO A 84 -6.01 2.93 -17.72
N LEU A 85 -6.13 3.96 -18.56
CA LEU A 85 -6.80 3.92 -19.87
C LEU A 85 -6.33 2.76 -20.76
N ASN A 86 -5.03 2.46 -20.74
CA ASN A 86 -4.44 1.41 -21.57
C ASN A 86 -4.44 0.03 -20.90
N ARG A 87 -4.87 -0.10 -19.63
CA ARG A 87 -4.78 -1.30 -18.79
C ARG A 87 -3.39 -1.97 -18.76
N ARG A 88 -2.36 -1.27 -19.23
CA ARG A 88 -0.99 -1.76 -19.25
C ARG A 88 -0.34 -1.45 -17.92
N GLU A 89 0.54 -2.35 -17.49
CA GLU A 89 1.42 -2.09 -16.36
C GLU A 89 2.30 -0.89 -16.61
N GLN A 90 2.77 -0.64 -17.84
CA GLN A 90 3.58 0.54 -18.17
C GLN A 90 2.86 1.47 -19.15
N PRO A 91 2.60 2.73 -18.78
CA PRO A 91 1.99 3.69 -19.68
C PRO A 91 2.98 4.10 -20.79
N THR A 92 2.51 4.15 -22.03
CA THR A 92 3.30 4.63 -23.18
C THR A 92 3.52 6.14 -23.15
N GLN A 93 2.67 6.89 -22.44
CA GLN A 93 2.79 8.33 -22.22
C GLN A 93 2.74 8.60 -20.72
N TRP A 94 3.91 8.50 -20.07
CA TRP A 94 4.04 8.61 -18.61
C TRP A 94 3.43 9.89 -18.04
N GLU A 95 3.81 11.06 -18.57
CA GLU A 95 3.35 12.35 -18.03
C GLU A 95 1.83 12.53 -18.15
N GLN A 96 1.23 12.07 -19.25
CA GLN A 96 -0.23 12.14 -19.43
C GLN A 96 -0.95 11.22 -18.43
N ALA A 97 -0.47 9.99 -18.26
CA ALA A 97 -1.05 9.04 -17.31
C ALA A 97 -0.92 9.54 -15.85
N GLN A 98 0.22 10.13 -15.49
CA GLN A 98 0.41 10.74 -14.17
C GLN A 98 -0.50 11.94 -13.93
N LYS A 99 -0.71 12.80 -14.94
CA LYS A 99 -1.64 13.92 -14.84
C LYS A 99 -3.08 13.43 -14.61
N GLU A 100 -3.53 12.44 -15.38
CA GLU A 100 -4.88 11.86 -15.21
C GLU A 100 -5.08 11.22 -13.83
N LEU A 101 -4.05 10.53 -13.32
CA LEU A 101 -4.09 9.95 -11.99
C LEU A 101 -4.16 11.05 -10.92
N ALA A 102 -3.37 12.12 -11.04
CA ALA A 102 -3.38 13.26 -10.13
C ALA A 102 -4.74 14.00 -10.16
N ASP A 103 -5.31 14.22 -11.35
CA ASP A 103 -6.63 14.83 -11.53
C ASP A 103 -7.74 13.97 -10.90
N TRP A 104 -7.63 12.63 -11.00
CA TRP A 104 -8.56 11.71 -10.34
C TRP A 104 -8.43 11.79 -8.81
N VAL A 105 -7.20 11.72 -8.27
CA VAL A 105 -6.96 11.84 -6.82
C VAL A 105 -7.52 13.14 -6.27
N ALA A 106 -7.35 14.25 -6.99
CA ALA A 106 -7.83 15.57 -6.57
C ALA A 106 -9.36 15.65 -6.44
N GLN A 107 -10.11 14.81 -7.17
CA GLN A 107 -11.58 14.79 -7.18
C GLN A 107 -12.19 13.85 -6.14
N LEU A 108 -11.40 13.02 -5.48
CA LEU A 108 -11.89 12.07 -4.49
C LEU A 108 -12.31 12.77 -3.19
N PRO A 109 -13.37 12.30 -2.51
CA PRO A 109 -13.72 12.81 -1.20
C PRO A 109 -12.64 12.43 -0.19
N LYS A 110 -12.13 13.42 0.56
CA LYS A 110 -11.09 13.25 1.58
C LYS A 110 -11.70 13.29 2.99
N PRO A 111 -11.14 12.59 3.98
CA PRO A 111 -10.00 11.68 3.88
C PRO A 111 -10.37 10.35 3.19
N ILE A 112 -9.45 9.76 2.42
CA ILE A 112 -9.66 8.52 1.66
C ILE A 112 -8.54 7.49 1.83
N GLY A 113 -8.91 6.22 1.99
CA GLY A 113 -7.99 5.10 1.95
C GLY A 113 -7.98 4.46 0.56
N VAL A 114 -6.81 4.40 -0.08
CA VAL A 114 -6.64 3.86 -1.43
C VAL A 114 -5.80 2.58 -1.40
N MET A 115 -6.41 1.47 -1.79
CA MET A 115 -5.68 0.24 -2.07
C MET A 115 -5.10 0.32 -3.49
N ALA A 116 -3.78 0.22 -3.62
CA ALA A 116 -3.12 -0.01 -4.89
C ALA A 116 -2.93 -1.51 -5.11
N CYS A 117 -3.27 -2.00 -6.31
CA CYS A 117 -3.27 -3.44 -6.61
C CYS A 117 -1.87 -4.08 -6.52
N THR A 118 -0.82 -3.29 -6.73
CA THR A 118 0.60 -3.66 -6.56
C THR A 118 1.38 -2.47 -5.98
N ASP A 119 2.57 -2.71 -5.45
CA ASP A 119 3.44 -1.63 -4.96
C ASP A 119 3.89 -0.67 -6.06
N GLN A 120 4.00 -1.14 -7.31
CA GLN A 120 4.32 -0.27 -8.45
C GLN A 120 3.23 0.79 -8.67
N LEU A 121 1.96 0.38 -8.56
CA LEU A 121 0.82 1.30 -8.64
C LEU A 121 0.76 2.21 -7.42
N GLY A 122 1.09 1.69 -6.23
CA GLY A 122 1.18 2.49 -5.01
C GLY A 122 2.22 3.59 -5.12
N PHE A 123 3.41 3.26 -5.63
CA PHE A 123 4.49 4.21 -5.90
C PHE A 123 4.04 5.33 -6.86
N TRP A 124 3.30 4.98 -7.92
CA TRP A 124 2.76 5.94 -8.88
C TRP A 124 1.66 6.82 -8.30
N LEU A 125 0.81 6.23 -7.46
CA LEU A 125 -0.23 6.97 -6.76
C LEU A 125 0.37 8.01 -5.81
N LEU A 126 1.46 7.68 -5.12
CA LEU A 126 2.16 8.62 -4.25
C LEU A 126 2.79 9.79 -5.02
N ASP A 127 3.36 9.56 -6.22
CA ASP A 127 3.81 10.67 -7.08
C ASP A 127 2.63 11.54 -7.55
N ALA A 128 1.50 10.93 -7.92
CA ALA A 128 0.29 11.65 -8.29
C ALA A 128 -0.27 12.50 -7.14
N CYS A 129 -0.30 11.96 -5.91
CA CYS A 129 -0.70 12.71 -4.72
C CYS A 129 0.18 13.95 -4.52
N ARG A 130 1.52 13.78 -4.65
CA ARG A 130 2.46 14.90 -4.57
C ARG A 130 2.20 15.96 -5.65
N ARG A 131 1.91 15.55 -6.89
CA ARG A 131 1.65 16.45 -8.02
C ARG A 131 0.38 17.29 -7.85
N CYS A 132 -0.68 16.74 -7.23
CA CYS A 132 -1.90 17.49 -6.94
C CYS A 132 -1.90 18.14 -5.54
N GLY A 133 -0.79 18.05 -4.79
CA GLY A 133 -0.66 18.59 -3.45
C GLY A 133 -1.51 17.86 -2.40
N ALA A 134 -1.97 16.64 -2.68
CA ALA A 134 -2.71 15.83 -1.72
C ALA A 134 -1.80 15.33 -0.61
N ILE A 135 -2.30 15.44 0.62
CA ILE A 135 -1.54 15.11 1.82
C ILE A 135 -1.59 13.59 2.08
N VAL A 136 -0.43 12.94 2.14
CA VAL A 136 -0.33 11.51 2.48
C VAL A 136 0.28 11.33 3.88
N PRO A 137 -0.35 10.56 4.78
CA PRO A 137 -1.61 9.82 4.64
C PRO A 137 -2.88 10.58 5.07
N GLU A 138 -2.79 11.85 5.49
CA GLU A 138 -3.91 12.56 6.15
C GLU A 138 -5.13 12.74 5.26
N GLU A 139 -4.93 13.12 4.00
CA GLU A 139 -6.01 13.24 3.02
C GLU A 139 -6.15 11.96 2.18
N VAL A 140 -5.03 11.34 1.82
CA VAL A 140 -4.96 10.14 0.98
C VAL A 140 -4.00 9.14 1.60
N ALA A 141 -4.54 8.14 2.31
CA ALA A 141 -3.74 7.00 2.76
C ALA A 141 -3.63 5.97 1.64
N VAL A 142 -2.45 5.38 1.46
CA VAL A 142 -2.15 4.43 0.40
C VAL A 142 -1.58 3.14 0.99
N VAL A 143 -2.14 2.00 0.57
CA VAL A 143 -1.60 0.66 0.86
C VAL A 143 -1.40 -0.08 -0.45
N GLY A 144 -0.17 -0.51 -0.72
CA GLY A 144 0.19 -1.39 -1.83
C GLY A 144 0.08 -2.87 -1.49
N VAL A 145 0.56 -3.71 -2.40
CA VAL A 145 0.57 -5.18 -2.27
C VAL A 145 1.86 -5.71 -2.88
N GLU A 146 2.48 -6.68 -2.20
CA GLU A 146 3.71 -7.43 -2.55
C GLU A 146 4.90 -7.14 -1.63
N ASN A 147 4.88 -6.01 -0.92
CA ASN A 147 5.96 -5.53 -0.07
C ASN A 147 7.33 -5.55 -0.77
N ASP A 148 7.39 -5.09 -2.02
CA ASP A 148 8.64 -4.85 -2.73
C ASP A 148 9.42 -3.76 -1.98
N ALA A 149 10.49 -4.19 -1.29
CA ALA A 149 11.28 -3.30 -0.45
C ALA A 149 11.91 -2.13 -1.23
N SER A 150 12.21 -2.30 -2.51
CA SER A 150 12.81 -1.24 -3.31
C SER A 150 11.76 -0.16 -3.60
N LEU A 151 10.60 -0.56 -4.13
CA LEU A 151 9.51 0.37 -4.42
C LEU A 151 8.98 1.01 -3.14
N CYS A 152 8.84 0.25 -2.06
CA CYS A 152 8.27 0.75 -0.82
C CYS A 152 9.14 1.81 -0.14
N ASN A 153 10.47 1.67 -0.20
CA ASN A 153 11.39 2.58 0.47
C ASN A 153 11.86 3.73 -0.44
N MET A 154 11.83 3.56 -1.78
CA MET A 154 12.17 4.64 -2.72
C MET A 154 11.05 5.66 -2.93
N ALA A 155 9.81 5.34 -2.53
CA ALA A 155 8.69 6.25 -2.66
C ALA A 155 8.93 7.55 -1.86
N THR A 156 8.44 8.68 -2.38
CA THR A 156 8.53 9.98 -1.70
C THR A 156 7.92 9.96 -0.30
N THR A 157 6.97 9.07 -0.06
CA THR A 157 6.47 8.70 1.26
C THR A 157 6.55 7.18 1.36
N PRO A 158 7.30 6.61 2.34
CA PRO A 158 7.44 5.17 2.45
C PRO A 158 6.10 4.42 2.41
N LEU A 159 5.97 3.50 1.45
CA LEU A 159 4.70 2.85 1.10
C LEU A 159 4.40 1.68 2.05
N SER A 160 3.25 1.74 2.69
CA SER A 160 2.67 0.61 3.42
C SER A 160 2.22 -0.45 2.43
N SER A 161 2.46 -1.72 2.71
CA SER A 161 2.14 -2.78 1.76
C SER A 161 1.75 -4.08 2.44
N VAL A 162 0.90 -4.85 1.79
CA VAL A 162 0.62 -6.23 2.20
C VAL A 162 1.82 -7.11 1.87
N GLU A 163 2.37 -7.76 2.89
CA GLU A 163 3.42 -8.76 2.73
C GLU A 163 2.81 -10.13 2.41
N LEU A 164 3.16 -10.66 1.25
CA LEU A 164 2.72 -11.98 0.81
C LEU A 164 3.62 -13.08 1.39
N ASN A 165 3.04 -14.23 1.72
CA ASN A 165 3.82 -15.38 2.17
C ASN A 165 4.35 -16.22 0.99
N GLY A 166 5.21 -15.60 0.16
CA GLY A 166 5.78 -16.25 -1.03
C GLY A 166 6.56 -17.54 -0.71
N THR A 167 7.25 -17.57 0.43
CA THR A 167 7.98 -18.75 0.91
C THR A 167 7.06 -19.92 1.18
N ALA A 168 5.94 -19.71 1.88
CA ALA A 168 4.97 -20.78 2.12
C ALA A 168 4.26 -21.23 0.84
N ILE A 169 3.96 -20.31 -0.09
CA ILE A 169 3.43 -20.67 -1.41
C ILE A 169 4.40 -21.60 -2.15
N GLY A 170 5.69 -21.26 -2.21
CA GLY A 170 6.71 -22.09 -2.83
C GLY A 170 6.84 -23.46 -2.17
N PHE A 171 6.82 -23.53 -0.84
CA PHE A 171 6.87 -24.79 -0.10
C PHE A 171 5.66 -25.68 -0.40
N ARG A 172 4.45 -25.11 -0.34
CA ARG A 172 3.20 -25.84 -0.65
C ARG A 172 3.14 -26.29 -2.10
N ALA A 173 3.68 -25.49 -3.02
CA ALA A 173 3.79 -25.86 -4.43
C ALA A 173 4.72 -27.05 -4.64
N ALA A 174 5.88 -27.05 -4.00
CA ALA A 174 6.85 -28.15 -4.08
C ALA A 174 6.30 -29.44 -3.46
N GLU A 175 5.66 -29.34 -2.29
CA GLU A 175 4.97 -30.44 -1.61
C GLU A 175 3.88 -31.06 -2.50
N LEU A 176 3.06 -30.22 -3.14
CA LEU A 176 2.04 -30.68 -4.07
C LEU A 176 2.64 -31.33 -5.32
N LEU A 177 3.69 -30.74 -5.88
CA LEU A 177 4.37 -31.28 -7.05
C LEU A 177 4.96 -32.66 -6.77
N GLU A 178 5.62 -32.84 -5.62
CA GLU A 178 6.15 -34.14 -5.18
C GLU A 178 5.03 -35.19 -5.06
N HIS A 179 3.90 -34.83 -4.44
CA HIS A 179 2.74 -35.71 -4.32
C HIS A 179 2.23 -36.16 -5.70
N LEU A 180 2.12 -35.24 -6.66
CA LEU A 180 1.71 -35.56 -8.03
C LEU A 180 2.73 -36.44 -8.75
N MET A 181 4.04 -36.19 -8.57
CA MET A 181 5.11 -37.01 -9.14
C MET A 181 5.11 -38.45 -8.63
N ARG A 182 4.65 -38.67 -7.39
CA ARG A 182 4.45 -40.00 -6.79
C ARG A 182 3.14 -40.69 -7.22
N GLY A 183 2.39 -40.10 -8.16
CA GLY A 183 1.10 -40.65 -8.63
C GLY A 183 -0.10 -40.28 -7.75
N GLY A 184 0.07 -39.31 -6.85
CA GLY A 184 -1.01 -38.76 -6.04
C GLY A 184 -2.10 -38.08 -6.88
N LYS A 185 -3.33 -38.08 -6.37
CA LYS A 185 -4.46 -37.40 -7.03
C LYS A 185 -4.35 -35.88 -6.84
N SER A 186 -4.66 -35.14 -7.90
CA SER A 186 -4.77 -33.68 -7.86
C SER A 186 -5.89 -33.24 -6.91
N PRO A 187 -5.66 -32.22 -6.06
CA PRO A 187 -6.73 -31.60 -5.31
C PRO A 187 -7.77 -30.97 -6.26
N LYS A 188 -9.02 -30.93 -5.80
CA LYS A 188 -10.13 -30.30 -6.53
C LYS A 188 -10.21 -28.80 -6.28
N GLU A 189 -9.89 -28.39 -5.05
CA GLU A 189 -9.90 -27.01 -4.62
C GLU A 189 -8.49 -26.41 -4.64
N PRO A 190 -8.36 -25.09 -4.87
CA PRO A 190 -7.09 -24.40 -4.76
C PRO A 190 -6.55 -24.41 -3.33
N ILE A 191 -5.22 -24.53 -3.19
CA ILE A 191 -4.55 -24.35 -1.91
C ILE A 191 -4.20 -22.87 -1.77
N LEU A 192 -4.89 -22.18 -0.87
CA LEU A 192 -4.67 -20.75 -0.64
C LEU A 192 -3.83 -20.54 0.62
N VAL A 193 -2.87 -19.62 0.52
CA VAL A 193 -1.95 -19.25 1.59
C VAL A 193 -2.28 -17.82 2.05
N GLU A 194 -2.41 -17.64 3.35
CA GLU A 194 -2.68 -16.34 3.95
C GLU A 194 -1.51 -15.36 3.76
N PRO A 195 -1.76 -14.06 3.54
CA PRO A 195 -0.72 -13.04 3.61
C PRO A 195 -0.14 -12.97 5.03
N LEU A 196 1.10 -12.49 5.17
CA LEU A 196 1.76 -12.33 6.48
C LEU A 196 1.18 -11.16 7.28
N GLY A 197 0.70 -10.12 6.60
CA GLY A 197 0.14 -8.93 7.22
C GLY A 197 0.36 -7.68 6.38
N ILE A 198 0.06 -6.52 6.94
CA ILE A 198 0.45 -5.22 6.37
C ILE A 198 1.69 -4.73 7.10
N VAL A 199 2.77 -4.53 6.34
CA VAL A 199 3.91 -3.75 6.80
C VAL A 199 3.51 -2.29 6.72
N THR A 200 3.11 -1.74 7.87
CA THR A 200 2.66 -0.35 7.98
C THR A 200 3.87 0.58 7.89
N ARG A 201 3.81 1.53 6.96
CA ARG A 201 4.78 2.62 6.78
C ARG A 201 4.04 3.96 6.72
N MET A 202 4.77 5.04 6.44
CA MET A 202 4.24 6.40 6.47
C MET A 202 3.00 6.61 5.59
N SER A 203 2.87 5.92 4.45
CA SER A 203 1.73 6.13 3.56
C SER A 203 0.37 5.73 4.12
N SER A 204 0.29 5.08 5.29
CA SER A 204 -0.97 4.76 5.97
C SER A 204 -0.89 4.79 7.50
N ASP A 205 0.20 5.34 8.06
CA ASP A 205 0.48 5.40 9.50
C ASP A 205 -0.26 6.59 10.17
N ILE A 206 -1.59 6.67 10.00
CA ILE A 206 -2.41 7.68 10.69
C ILE A 206 -3.87 7.26 10.85
N VAL A 207 -4.56 7.90 11.79
CA VAL A 207 -6.03 7.96 11.88
C VAL A 207 -6.51 9.12 10.99
N ALA A 208 -7.52 8.90 10.15
CA ALA A 208 -8.09 9.87 9.23
C ALA A 208 -8.43 11.21 9.94
N LEU A 209 -8.02 12.34 9.33
CA LEU A 209 -8.15 13.67 9.91
C LEU A 209 -9.30 14.47 9.31
N ASP A 210 -10.16 15.02 10.17
CA ASP A 210 -11.22 15.97 9.79
C ASP A 210 -10.77 17.44 9.86
N ASP A 211 -9.53 17.71 10.29
CA ASP A 211 -8.98 19.05 10.52
C ASP A 211 -7.86 19.39 9.51
N PRO A 212 -8.13 20.23 8.49
CA PRO A 212 -7.15 20.61 7.47
C PRO A 212 -5.93 21.36 8.03
N GLU A 213 -6.11 22.16 9.09
CA GLU A 213 -5.02 22.92 9.70
C GLU A 213 -4.06 21.97 10.43
N LEU A 214 -4.61 20.96 11.09
CA LEU A 214 -3.83 19.91 11.75
C LEU A 214 -3.07 19.04 10.74
N ALA A 215 -3.70 18.71 9.61
CA ALA A 215 -3.05 17.97 8.53
C ALA A 215 -1.88 18.75 7.92
N ASN A 216 -2.07 20.04 7.64
CA ASN A 216 -1.01 20.92 7.17
C ASN A 216 0.15 21.04 8.17
N ALA A 217 -0.15 21.07 9.48
CA ALA A 217 0.87 21.09 10.51
C ALA A 217 1.71 19.80 10.51
N LEU A 218 1.08 18.63 10.39
CA LEU A 218 1.78 17.35 10.28
C LEU A 218 2.64 17.25 9.02
N LEU A 219 2.17 17.78 7.89
CA LEU A 219 2.97 17.90 6.67
C LEU A 219 4.23 18.73 6.86
N TYR A 220 4.05 19.95 7.36
CA TYR A 220 5.16 20.85 7.59
C TYR A 220 6.18 20.21 8.54
N MET A 221 5.69 19.54 9.59
CA MET A 221 6.54 18.77 10.50
C MET A 221 7.30 17.66 9.78
N ARG A 222 6.72 16.97 8.80
CA ARG A 222 7.39 15.90 8.05
C ARG A 222 8.44 16.41 7.08
N GLU A 223 8.08 17.42 6.29
CA GLU A 223 8.95 17.95 5.24
C GLU A 223 10.22 18.56 5.85
N TYR A 224 10.07 19.26 6.98
CA TYR A 224 11.14 20.04 7.57
C TYR A 224 11.67 19.45 8.88
N ALA A 225 11.20 18.28 9.35
CA ALA A 225 11.63 17.67 10.61
C ALA A 225 13.15 17.61 10.74
N CYS A 226 13.84 17.23 9.67
CA CYS A 226 15.29 17.05 9.66
C CYS A 226 16.07 18.38 9.51
N GLU A 227 15.39 19.49 9.21
CA GLU A 227 16.01 20.82 9.11
C GLU A 227 16.13 21.55 10.45
N GLY A 228 15.91 20.84 11.56
CA GLY A 228 16.07 21.41 12.90
C GLY A 228 14.91 22.29 13.37
N ILE A 229 13.75 22.22 12.72
CA ILE A 229 12.56 22.99 13.12
C ILE A 229 12.07 22.62 14.54
N GLY A 230 11.45 23.59 15.20
CA GLY A 230 10.72 23.40 16.44
C GLY A 230 9.22 23.67 16.31
N VAL A 231 8.47 23.39 17.37
CA VAL A 231 7.02 23.70 17.45
C VAL A 231 6.70 25.16 17.11
N PRO A 232 7.50 26.18 17.51
CA PRO A 232 7.24 27.57 17.10
C PRO A 232 7.27 27.78 15.58
N ASP A 233 8.07 27.03 14.84
CA ASP A 233 8.19 27.18 13.39
C ASP A 233 6.97 26.58 12.68
N VAL A 234 6.48 25.44 13.17
CA VAL A 234 5.20 24.84 12.73
C VAL A 234 4.04 25.83 12.91
N LEU A 235 3.97 26.51 14.06
CA LEU A 235 2.93 27.50 14.36
C LEU A 235 3.05 28.79 13.54
N LYS A 236 4.22 29.09 12.96
CA LYS A 236 4.40 30.20 12.02
C LYS A 236 4.01 29.81 10.60
N ALA A 237 4.28 28.57 10.23
CA ALA A 237 4.02 28.05 8.89
C ALA A 237 2.55 27.71 8.66
N VAL A 238 1.82 27.32 9.71
CA VAL A 238 0.43 26.87 9.61
C VAL A 238 -0.46 27.68 10.54
N ALA A 239 -1.65 28.05 10.06
CA ALA A 239 -2.62 28.89 10.76
C ALA A 239 -3.37 28.15 11.90
N ILE A 240 -2.66 27.43 12.76
CA ILE A 240 -3.22 26.67 13.88
C ILE A 240 -2.73 27.24 15.21
N SER A 241 -3.62 27.31 16.20
CA SER A 241 -3.22 27.71 17.56
C SER A 241 -2.39 26.62 18.23
N ARG A 242 -1.46 26.99 19.13
CA ARG A 242 -0.66 26.02 19.90
C ARG A 242 -1.52 24.99 20.64
N SER A 243 -2.59 25.43 21.29
CA SER A 243 -3.46 24.55 22.08
C SER A 243 -4.29 23.63 21.20
N SER A 244 -4.70 24.09 20.01
CA SER A 244 -5.34 23.26 18.99
C SER A 244 -4.38 22.19 18.48
N LEU A 245 -3.14 22.58 18.13
CA LEU A 245 -2.11 21.65 17.64
C LEU A 245 -1.79 20.57 18.69
N GLU A 246 -1.54 20.96 19.94
CA GLU A 246 -1.26 20.00 21.01
C GLU A 246 -2.42 19.06 21.28
N ARG A 247 -3.65 19.58 21.35
CA ARG A 247 -4.85 18.77 21.59
C ARG A 247 -5.11 17.84 20.42
N GLY A 248 -4.98 18.34 19.20
CA GLY A 248 -5.14 17.61 17.95
C GLY A 248 -4.18 16.43 17.87
N LEU A 249 -2.87 16.68 17.96
CA LEU A 249 -1.86 15.62 17.92
C LEU A 249 -2.01 14.62 19.08
N ARG A 250 -2.37 15.09 20.28
CA ARG A 250 -2.52 14.19 21.44
C ARG A 250 -3.76 13.31 21.32
N LYS A 251 -4.85 13.83 20.75
CA LYS A 251 -6.06 13.06 20.45
C LYS A 251 -5.81 12.08 19.29
N LEU A 252 -5.06 12.49 18.27
CA LEU A 252 -4.86 11.73 17.04
C LEU A 252 -3.77 10.66 17.15
N LEU A 253 -2.59 11.07 17.61
CA LEU A 253 -1.36 10.28 17.60
C LEU A 253 -0.95 9.82 19.01
N GLY A 254 -1.69 10.21 20.05
CA GLY A 254 -1.36 9.92 21.44
C GLY A 254 -0.13 10.67 21.97
N ARG A 255 0.41 11.64 21.22
CA ARG A 255 1.70 12.30 21.51
C ARG A 255 1.66 13.81 21.25
N SER A 256 2.61 14.55 21.81
CA SER A 256 2.74 15.99 21.65
C SER A 256 3.43 16.38 20.33
N PRO A 257 3.33 17.64 19.88
CA PRO A 257 4.01 18.11 18.67
C PRO A 257 5.53 17.94 18.73
N ASN A 258 6.14 18.17 19.90
CA ASN A 258 7.57 17.96 20.07
C ASN A 258 7.95 16.47 19.99
N GLN A 259 7.13 15.59 20.58
CA GLN A 259 7.34 14.15 20.47
C GLN A 259 7.22 13.66 19.02
N GLU A 260 6.31 14.23 18.23
CA GLU A 260 6.19 13.87 16.83
C GLU A 260 7.38 14.35 15.99
N LEU A 261 7.89 15.56 16.20
CA LEU A 261 9.12 16.03 15.53
C LEU A 261 10.31 15.11 15.83
N ILE A 262 10.47 14.68 17.09
CA ILE A 262 11.53 13.73 17.48
C ILE A 262 11.33 12.39 16.78
N ARG A 263 10.10 11.87 16.75
CA ARG A 263 9.79 10.60 16.08
C ARG A 263 10.12 10.65 14.59
N LEU A 264 9.74 11.73 13.90
CA LEU A 264 10.01 11.90 12.47
C LEU A 264 11.52 11.94 12.17
N LYS A 265 12.32 12.60 13.01
CA LYS A 265 13.79 12.55 12.94
C LYS A 265 14.33 11.13 13.13
N LEU A 266 13.82 10.41 14.12
CA LEU A 266 14.24 9.03 14.39
C LEU A 266 13.90 8.07 13.24
N LEU A 267 12.72 8.20 12.64
CA LEU A 267 12.33 7.41 11.47
C LEU A 267 13.27 7.67 10.29
N ARG A 268 13.66 8.93 10.06
CA ARG A 268 14.61 9.26 9.00
C ARG A 268 16.01 8.69 9.29
N ALA A 269 16.44 8.74 10.55
CA ALA A 269 17.69 8.10 10.96
C ALA A 269 17.66 6.58 10.76
N GLU A 270 16.55 5.92 11.13
CA GLU A 270 16.33 4.50 10.88
C GLU A 270 16.41 4.16 9.39
N GLU A 271 15.72 4.92 8.54
CA GLU A 271 15.77 4.76 7.08
C GLU A 271 17.20 4.91 6.52
N MET A 272 17.95 5.92 7.00
CA MET A 272 19.34 6.10 6.59
C MET A 272 20.22 4.93 7.05
N LEU A 273 20.00 4.39 8.24
CA LEU A 273 20.74 3.23 8.77
C LEU A 273 20.44 1.95 7.99
N THR A 274 19.21 1.78 7.49
CA THR A 274 18.80 0.56 6.79
C THR A 274 19.09 0.60 5.29
N HIS A 275 19.13 1.79 4.68
CA HIS A 275 19.18 1.94 3.22
C HIS A 275 20.40 2.67 2.69
N THR A 276 21.33 3.09 3.56
CA THR A 276 22.56 3.76 3.13
C THR A 276 23.77 3.23 3.88
N ASP A 277 24.96 3.35 3.27
CA ASP A 277 26.24 3.07 3.93
C ASP A 277 26.81 4.31 4.65
N LEU A 278 25.96 5.29 4.99
CA LEU A 278 26.38 6.50 5.69
C LEU A 278 26.89 6.15 7.09
N THR A 279 27.93 6.85 7.54
CA THR A 279 28.43 6.69 8.90
C THR A 279 27.44 7.25 9.91
N LEU A 280 27.44 6.70 11.12
CA LEU A 280 26.60 7.19 12.23
C LEU A 280 26.75 8.69 12.47
N SER A 281 27.97 9.24 12.29
CA SER A 281 28.23 10.67 12.43
C SER A 281 27.51 11.51 11.36
N VAL A 282 27.49 11.05 10.11
CA VAL A 282 26.84 11.75 9.00
C VAL A 282 25.32 11.68 9.12
N ILE A 283 24.80 10.54 9.60
CA ILE A 283 23.36 10.38 9.86
C ILE A 283 22.92 11.30 11.00
N ALA A 284 23.74 11.48 12.04
CA ALA A 284 23.41 12.35 13.17
C ALA A 284 23.42 13.86 12.83
N GLU A 285 24.13 14.28 11.78
CA GLU A 285 24.18 15.67 11.31
C GLU A 285 23.02 16.03 10.36
N ARG A 286 22.31 15.03 9.82
CA ARG A 286 21.22 15.20 8.85
C ARG A 286 19.86 15.01 9.48
#